data_AF-A0A317PST8-F1
#
_entry.id   AF-A0A317PST8-F1
#
_cell.length_a   1.000
_cell.length_b   1.000
_cell.length_c   1.000
_cell.angle_alpha   90.00
_cell.angle_beta   90.00
_cell.angle_gamma   90.00
#
_symmetry.space_group_name_H-M   'P 1'
#
loop_
_entity.id
_entity.type
_entity.pdbx_description
1 polymer ?
#
loop_
_entity_poly.entity_id
_entity_poly.type
_entity_poly.pdbx_seq_one_letter_code
_entity_poly.pdbx_strand_id
1 'polypeptide(L)' 'MKNASQTERQLGLRIHAIVFVPSIIVLVIVNLFTGAPYWVLWVLLGWGIGLLAHWLSVRHQQAGKPETP' A
#
# COMPACT_ATOMS: atom_id res chain seq x y z
N MET A 1 -0.58 14.71 -9.14
CA MET A 1 0.04 14.72 -10.48
C MET A 1 -1.05 14.40 -11.50
N LYS A 2 -1.44 15.36 -12.35
CA LYS A 2 -2.54 15.14 -13.30
C LYS A 2 -2.18 14.14 -14.41
N ASN A 3 -0.89 13.94 -14.70
CA ASN A 3 -0.38 13.11 -15.80
C ASN A 3 0.79 12.18 -15.39
N ALA A 4 0.68 11.43 -14.29
CA ALA A 4 1.73 10.46 -13.94
C ALA A 4 1.77 9.30 -14.96
N SER A 5 2.97 8.98 -15.44
CA SER A 5 3.25 7.81 -16.28
C SER A 5 3.00 6.50 -15.53
N GLN A 6 2.87 5.39 -16.28
CA GLN A 6 2.65 4.07 -15.69
C GLN A 6 3.81 3.64 -14.78
N THR A 7 5.04 3.97 -15.16
CA THR A 7 6.24 3.68 -14.36
C THR A 7 6.22 4.43 -13.03
N GLU A 8 5.86 5.71 -13.03
CA GLU A 8 5.74 6.51 -11.80
C GLU A 8 4.65 5.96 -10.87
N ARG A 9 3.53 5.50 -11.43
CA ARG A 9 2.44 4.87 -10.65
C ARG A 9 2.88 3.55 -10.03
N GLN A 10 3.59 2.70 -10.78
CA GLN A 10 4.16 1.45 -10.27
C GLN A 10 5.22 1.72 -9.19
N LEU A 11 6.05 2.75 -9.39
CA LEU A 11 7.03 3.18 -8.39
C LEU A 11 6.32 3.64 -7.10
N GLY A 12 5.27 4.44 -7.20
CA GLY A 12 4.49 4.87 -6.04
C GLY A 12 3.89 3.68 -5.27
N LEU A 13 3.32 2.69 -5.96
CA LEU A 13 2.82 1.46 -5.33
C LEU A 13 3.95 0.67 -4.65
N ARG A 14 5.12 0.53 -5.30
CA ARG A 14 6.28 -0.16 -4.72
C ARG A 14 6.78 0.53 -3.45
N ILE A 15 6.93 1.86 -3.49
CA ILE A 15 7.34 2.64 -2.32
C ILE A 15 6.34 2.44 -1.18
N HIS A 16 5.04 2.53 -1.46
CA HIS A 16 4.01 2.33 -0.43
C HIS A 16 4.12 0.94 0.19
N ALA A 17 4.25 -0.12 -0.62
CA ALA A 17 4.39 -1.49 -0.12
C ALA A 17 5.66 -1.69 0.72
N ILE A 18 6.80 -1.16 0.25
CA ILE A 18 8.11 -1.29 0.91
C ILE A 18 8.13 -0.53 2.24
N VAL A 19 7.42 0.60 2.37
CA VAL A 19 7.32 1.33 3.64
C VAL A 19 6.29 0.67 4.57
N PHE A 20 5.17 0.23 4.02
CA PHE A 20 4.07 -0.38 4.78
C PHE A 20 4.52 -1.62 5.57
N VAL A 21 5.22 -2.56 4.93
CA VAL A 21 5.58 -3.84 5.56
C VAL A 21 6.49 -3.67 6.79
N PRO A 22 7.64 -2.97 6.71
CA PRO A 22 8.48 -2.71 7.87
C PRO A 22 7.76 -1.89 8.95
N SER A 23 6.96 -0.90 8.57
CA SER A 23 6.18 -0.12 9.55
C SER A 23 5.23 -1.01 10.34
N ILE A 24 4.47 -1.89 9.69
CA ILE A 24 3.60 -2.85 10.37
C ILE A 24 4.41 -3.78 11.28
N ILE A 25 5.55 -4.31 10.84
CA ILE A 25 6.40 -5.17 11.68
C ILE A 25 6.83 -4.44 12.95
N VAL A 26 7.31 -3.19 12.84
CA VAL A 26 7.71 -2.38 13.99
C VAL A 26 6.52 -2.14 14.92
N LEU A 27 5.34 -1.80 14.39
CA LEU A 27 4.15 -1.57 15.21
C LEU A 27 3.66 -2.84 15.91
N VAL A 28 3.75 -4.00 15.25
CA VAL A 28 3.42 -5.29 15.87
C VAL A 28 4.35 -5.54 17.05
N ILE A 29 5.66 -5.34 16.87
CA ILE A 29 6.64 -5.48 17.95
C ILE A 29 6.28 -4.54 19.11
N VAL A 30 6.08 -3.24 18.84
CA VAL A 30 5.70 -2.25 19.86
C VAL A 30 4.44 -2.65 20.60
N ASN A 31 3.39 -3.07 19.88
CA ASN A 31 2.12 -3.40 20.51
C ASN A 31 2.22 -4.69 21.35
N LEU A 32 3.01 -5.67 20.93
CA LEU A 32 3.30 -6.86 21.74
C LEU A 32 4.03 -6.51 23.03
N PHE A 33 5.00 -5.61 23.00
CA PHE A 33 5.70 -5.12 24.19
C PHE A 33 4.82 -4.25 25.10
N THR A 34 3.87 -3.51 24.53
CA THR A 34 2.95 -2.65 25.30
C THR A 34 1.80 -3.45 25.92
N GLY A 35 1.49 -4.63 25.38
CA GLY A 35 0.36 -5.45 25.82
C GLY A 35 -0.99 -5.01 25.26
N ALA A 36 -2.06 -5.60 25.77
CA ALA A 36 -3.42 -5.31 25.32
C ALA A 36 -3.82 -3.85 25.60
N PRO A 37 -4.62 -3.20 24.73
CA PRO A 37 -5.26 -3.76 23.54
C PRO A 37 -4.35 -3.79 22.29
N TYR A 38 -4.64 -4.73 21.37
CA TYR A 38 -3.89 -4.88 20.11
C TYR A 38 -4.35 -3.90 19.02
N TRP A 39 -4.10 -2.60 19.25
CA TRP A 39 -4.43 -1.51 18.33
C TRP A 39 -3.76 -1.63 16.95
N VAL A 40 -2.66 -2.40 16.84
CA VAL A 40 -1.97 -2.65 15.57
C VAL A 40 -2.89 -3.28 14.52
N LEU A 41 -3.93 -4.02 14.94
CA LEU A 41 -4.93 -4.58 14.02
C LEU A 41 -5.70 -3.49 13.28
N TRP A 42 -6.09 -2.42 13.98
CA TRP A 42 -6.79 -1.29 13.36
C TRP A 42 -5.89 -0.54 12.37
N VAL A 43 -4.60 -0.40 12.72
CA VAL A 43 -3.62 0.24 11.82
C VAL A 43 -3.39 -0.61 10.58
N LEU A 44 -3.20 -1.92 10.75
CA LEU A 44 -3.03 -2.87 9.64
C LEU A 44 -4.21 -2.81 8.67
N LEU A 45 -5.44 -2.87 9.18
CA LEU A 45 -6.65 -2.84 8.36
C LEU A 45 -6.86 -1.48 7.69
N GLY A 46 -6.77 -0.39 8.47
CA GLY A 46 -6.99 0.96 7.95
C GLY A 46 -5.97 1.35 6.88
N TRP A 47 -4.68 1.13 7.15
CA TRP A 47 -3.63 1.44 6.18
C TRP A 47 -3.59 0.43 5.03
N GLY A 48 -3.93 -0.84 5.29
CA GLY A 48 -4.02 -1.89 4.27
C GLY A 48 -5.04 -1.57 3.18
N ILE A 49 -6.16 -0.90 3.53
CA ILE A 49 -7.12 -0.38 2.55
C ILE A 49 -6.45 0.64 1.61
N GLY A 50 -5.57 1.50 2.13
CA GLY A 50 -4.80 2.45 1.32
C GLY A 50 -3.89 1.76 0.31
N LEU A 51 -3.16 0.73 0.74
CA LEU A 51 -2.31 -0.07 -0.15
C LEU A 51 -3.14 -0.77 -1.24
N LEU A 52 -4.30 -1.33 -0.87
CA LEU A 52 -5.23 -1.94 -1.83
C LEU A 52 -5.76 -0.92 -2.84
N ALA A 53 -6.13 0.27 -2.39
CA ALA A 53 -6.59 1.34 -3.27
C ALA A 53 -5.50 1.77 -4.27
N HIS A 54 -4.24 1.85 -3.84
CA HIS A 54 -3.11 2.10 -4.75
C HIS A 54 -2.96 1.00 -5.80
N TRP A 55 -3.07 -0.26 -5.40
CA TRP A 55 -2.98 -1.40 -6.31
C TRP A 55 -4.12 -1.40 -7.34
N LEU A 56 -5.36 -1.19 -6.90
CA LEU A 56 -6.52 -1.08 -7.79
C LEU A 56 -6.35 0.08 -8.78
N SER A 57 -5.88 1.24 -8.32
CA SER A 57 -5.62 2.40 -9.17
C SER A 57 -4.62 2.07 -10.29
N VAL A 58 -3.52 1.37 -9.97
CA VAL A 58 -2.54 0.92 -10.98
C VAL A 58 -3.17 -0.08 -11.95
N ARG A 59 -3.97 -1.05 -11.47
CA ARG A 59 -4.61 -2.05 -12.34
C ARG A 59 -5.66 -1.47 -13.27
N HIS A 60 -6.53 -0.60 -12.78
CA HIS A 60 -7.51 0.09 -13.62
C HIS A 60 -6.85 0.90 -14.74
N GLN A 61 -5.70 1.51 -14.45
CA GLN A 61 -4.90 2.24 -15.43
C GLN A 61 -4.24 1.33 -16.48
N GLN A 62 -3.89 0.10 -16.12
CA GLN A 62 -3.33 -0.88 -17.05
C GLN A 62 -4.40 -1.47 -17.97
N ALA A 63 -5.60 -1.77 -17.44
CA ALA A 63 -6.71 -2.31 -18.21
C ALA A 63 -7.22 -1.39 -19.33
N GLY A 64 -6.99 -0.07 -19.21
CA GLY A 64 -7.36 0.91 -20.24
C GLY A 64 -6.33 1.09 -21.35
N LYS A 65 -5.18 0.38 -21.33
CA LYS A 65 -4.15 0.51 -22.36
C LYS A 65 -4.45 -0.48 -23.50
N PRO A 66 -4.71 -0.03 -24.76
CA PRO A 66 -4.88 -0.94 -25.88
C PRO A 66 -3.58 -1.72 -26.11
N GLU A 67 -3.74 -3.01 -26.38
CA GLU A 67 -2.63 -3.92 -26.67
C GLU A 67 -2.09 -3.52 -28.05
N THR A 68 -0.91 -2.90 -28.10
CA THR A 68 -0.23 -2.66 -29.37
C THR A 68 0.22 -4.01 -29.94
N PRO A 69 -0.18 -4.37 -31.18
CA PRO A 69 0.26 -5.60 -31.83
C PRO A 69 1.76 -5.67 -32.06
#